data_AF-A0A8H7T1S4-F1
#
_entry.id   AF-A0A8H7T1S4-F1
#
_cell.length_a   1.000
_cell.length_b   1.000
_cell.length_c   1.000
_cell.angle_alpha   90.00
_cell.angle_beta   90.00
_cell.angle_gamma   90.00
#
_symmetry.space_group_name_H-M   'P 1'
#
loop_
_entity.id
_entity.type
_entity.pdbx_description
1 polymer ?
#
loop_
_entity_poly.entity_id
_entity_poly.type
_entity_poly.pdbx_seq_one_letter_code
_entity_poly.pdbx_strand_id
1 'polypeptide(L)'
;MYLLLPLSLLTLFSLDLASAANFIDYNPQPGVQAEFKPFFQALVDAAENPNITTGFTDYFPADGMQTTLTLHCVGAARIQACKEYFLADGRQLVHFPKTTFVANNNATATTYEAHVIKRNIRF
;
A
#
# COMPACT_ATOMS: atom_id res chain seq x y z
N MET A 1 40.65 32.69 24.09
CA MET A 1 40.74 31.26 23.73
C MET A 1 39.74 30.50 24.59
N TYR A 2 38.57 30.19 24.04
CA TYR A 2 37.62 29.24 24.62
C TYR A 2 37.08 28.38 23.48
N LEU A 3 37.47 27.11 23.48
CA LEU A 3 36.94 26.05 22.62
C LEU A 3 35.57 25.65 23.18
N LEU A 4 34.53 25.68 22.35
CA LEU A 4 33.26 25.01 22.63
C LEU A 4 32.86 24.20 21.39
N LEU A 5 33.12 22.89 21.43
CA LEU A 5 32.45 21.92 20.57
C LEU A 5 30.96 21.86 20.95
N PRO A 6 30.06 21.70 19.96
CA PRO A 6 28.81 21.01 20.24
C PRO A 6 28.66 19.75 19.38
N LEU A 7 28.63 18.64 20.12
CA LEU A 7 27.58 17.62 20.05
C LEU A 7 27.29 17.02 18.67
N SER A 8 27.93 15.89 18.41
CA SER A 8 27.57 14.92 17.38
C SER A 8 26.07 14.62 17.45
N LEU A 9 25.35 15.00 16.39
CA LEU A 9 23.94 14.70 16.19
C LEU A 9 23.81 13.20 15.89
N LEU A 10 23.50 12.40 16.92
CA LEU A 10 23.04 11.03 16.77
C LEU A 10 21.69 11.06 16.06
N THR A 11 21.69 10.93 14.73
CA THR A 11 20.48 10.65 13.96
C THR A 11 19.97 9.27 14.36
N LEU A 12 18.96 9.24 15.23
CA LEU A 12 18.10 8.08 15.44
C LEU A 12 17.40 7.79 14.12
N PHE A 13 17.88 6.79 13.40
CA PHE A 13 17.10 6.16 12.34
C PHE A 13 15.91 5.47 13.01
N SER A 14 14.76 6.13 13.01
CA SER A 14 13.49 5.46 13.26
C SER A 14 13.35 4.39 12.18
N LEU A 15 13.59 3.13 12.54
CA LEU A 15 13.11 2.02 11.72
C LEU A 15 11.60 2.09 11.78
N ASP A 16 11.00 2.73 10.77
CA ASP A 16 9.58 2.55 10.48
C ASP A 16 9.39 1.05 10.29
N LEU A 17 8.80 0.39 11.28
CA LEU A 17 8.22 -0.93 11.13
C LEU A 17 7.02 -0.76 10.20
N ALA A 18 7.28 -0.60 8.91
CA ALA A 18 6.27 -0.76 7.90
C ALA A 18 5.62 -2.11 8.15
N SER A 19 4.30 -2.13 8.37
CA SER A 19 3.54 -3.36 8.45
C SER A 19 3.85 -4.16 7.19
N ALA A 20 4.48 -5.31 7.35
CA ALA A 20 4.85 -6.15 6.23
C ALA A 20 3.58 -6.86 5.77
N ALA A 21 3.11 -6.53 4.56
CA ALA A 21 2.00 -7.24 3.96
C ALA A 21 2.23 -8.76 3.99
N ASN A 22 1.19 -9.53 4.30
CA ASN A 22 1.32 -10.98 4.39
C ASN A 22 0.91 -11.67 3.08
N PHE A 23 1.90 -11.93 2.22
CA PHE A 23 1.73 -12.60 0.93
C PHE A 23 1.79 -14.14 1.00
N ILE A 24 1.68 -14.77 2.19
CA ILE A 24 1.80 -16.24 2.33
C ILE A 24 0.78 -17.01 1.48
N ASP A 25 -0.42 -16.44 1.32
CA ASP A 25 -1.52 -17.03 0.53
C ASP A 25 -1.70 -16.37 -0.84
N TYR A 26 -0.68 -15.65 -1.32
CA TYR A 26 -0.73 -15.00 -2.62
C TYR A 26 -0.82 -16.05 -3.74
N ASN A 27 -1.89 -15.96 -4.52
CA ASN A 27 -2.27 -16.92 -5.55
C ASN A 27 -2.44 -16.22 -6.92
N PRO A 28 -1.34 -15.91 -7.63
CA PRO A 28 -1.41 -15.35 -8.97
C PRO A 28 -1.98 -16.38 -9.94
N GLN A 29 -3.03 -16.00 -10.68
CA GLN A 29 -3.62 -16.83 -11.72
C GLN A 29 -2.74 -16.86 -12.98
N PRO A 30 -2.94 -17.83 -13.90
CA PRO A 30 -2.20 -17.89 -15.15
C PRO A 30 -2.22 -16.56 -15.91
N GLY A 31 -1.06 -16.17 -16.45
CA GLY A 31 -0.88 -14.92 -17.19
C GLY A 31 -0.49 -13.70 -16.36
N VAL A 32 -0.53 -13.77 -15.02
CA VAL A 32 0.03 -12.73 -14.15
C VAL A 32 1.56 -12.76 -14.23
N GLN A 33 2.15 -11.62 -14.58
CA GLN A 33 3.59 -11.43 -14.72
C GLN A 33 4.29 -11.49 -13.36
N ALA A 34 5.51 -12.02 -13.32
CA ALA A 34 6.26 -12.21 -12.07
C ALA A 34 6.56 -10.87 -11.37
N GLU A 35 6.76 -9.81 -12.16
CA GLU A 35 7.02 -8.44 -11.75
C GLU A 35 5.81 -7.80 -11.04
N PHE A 36 4.60 -8.38 -11.20
CA PHE A 36 3.42 -7.86 -10.51
C PHE A 36 3.51 -8.06 -8.99
N LYS A 37 4.14 -9.14 -8.50
CA LYS A 37 4.25 -9.40 -7.06
C LYS A 37 5.00 -8.28 -6.32
N PRO A 38 6.22 -7.85 -6.71
CA PRO A 38 6.90 -6.75 -6.04
C PRO A 38 6.17 -5.41 -6.21
N PHE A 39 5.52 -5.16 -7.35
CA PHE A 39 4.65 -3.99 -7.51
C PHE A 39 3.50 -3.98 -6.50
N PHE A 40 2.84 -5.13 -6.34
CA PHE A 40 1.71 -5.28 -5.43
C PHE A 40 2.14 -5.18 -3.97
N GLN A 41 3.30 -5.72 -3.62
CA GLN A 41 3.89 -5.54 -2.29
C GLN A 41 4.07 -4.05 -1.98
N ALA A 42 4.68 -3.28 -2.90
CA ALA A 42 4.90 -1.85 -2.71
C ALA A 42 3.59 -1.04 -2.59
N LEU A 43 2.57 -1.39 -3.38
CA LEU A 43 1.22 -0.83 -3.26
C LEU A 43 0.66 -1.08 -1.85
N VAL A 44 0.72 -2.32 -1.37
CA VAL A 44 0.16 -2.70 -0.07
C VAL A 44 0.94 -2.05 1.08
N ASP A 45 2.26 -2.05 1.03
CA ASP A 45 3.10 -1.38 2.05
C ASP A 45 2.77 0.12 2.11
N ALA A 46 2.59 0.76 0.95
CA ALA A 46 2.14 2.14 0.87
C ALA A 46 0.72 2.31 1.42
N ALA A 47 -0.20 1.36 1.22
CA ALA A 47 -1.56 1.40 1.74
C ALA A 47 -1.63 1.29 3.27
N GLU A 48 -0.72 0.53 3.88
CA GLU A 48 -0.70 0.26 5.33
C GLU A 48 0.06 1.31 6.13
N ASN A 49 0.96 2.06 5.48
CA ASN A 49 1.79 3.04 6.16
C ASN A 49 1.08 4.41 6.28
N PRO A 50 0.77 4.89 7.51
CA PRO A 50 0.12 6.20 7.72
C PRO A 50 1.04 7.39 7.38
N ASN A 51 2.36 7.19 7.35
CA ASN A 51 3.33 8.24 7.02
C ASN A 51 3.40 8.52 5.51
N ILE A 52 2.87 7.63 4.67
CA ILE A 52 2.82 7.81 3.21
C ILE A 52 1.57 8.62 2.84
N THR A 53 1.70 9.93 2.73
CA THR A 53 0.59 10.84 2.41
C THR A 53 0.50 11.21 0.93
N THR A 54 1.50 10.85 0.13
CA THR A 54 1.58 11.11 -1.31
C THR A 54 2.03 9.85 -2.06
N GLY A 55 1.74 9.77 -3.37
CA GLY A 55 2.22 8.71 -4.26
C GLY A 55 1.49 7.36 -4.15
N PHE A 56 0.72 7.12 -3.08
CA PHE A 56 -0.09 5.90 -2.96
C PHE A 56 -1.08 5.73 -4.12
N THR A 57 -1.66 6.82 -4.61
CA THR A 57 -2.63 6.76 -5.71
C THR A 57 -2.01 6.49 -7.08
N ASP A 58 -0.69 6.58 -7.20
CA ASP A 58 0.03 6.41 -8.47
C ASP A 58 0.12 4.92 -8.89
N TYR A 59 -0.15 4.01 -7.95
CA TYR A 59 -0.29 2.57 -8.22
C TYR A 59 -1.61 2.22 -8.95
N PHE A 60 -2.53 3.19 -9.10
CA PHE A 60 -3.84 2.98 -9.69
C PHE A 60 -3.93 3.69 -11.06
N PRO A 61 -4.67 3.13 -12.03
CA PRO A 61 -5.03 3.90 -13.21
C PRO A 61 -5.94 5.09 -12.82
N ALA A 62 -6.13 6.04 -13.74
CA ALA A 62 -6.89 7.27 -13.46
C ALA A 62 -8.34 6.99 -12.98
N ASP A 63 -8.96 5.94 -13.52
CA ASP A 63 -10.29 5.42 -13.16
C ASP A 63 -10.20 4.20 -12.22
N GLY A 64 -9.03 3.97 -11.63
CA GLY A 64 -8.78 2.86 -10.72
C GLY A 64 -9.74 2.85 -9.54
N MET A 65 -10.00 1.65 -9.03
CA MET A 65 -10.97 1.43 -7.98
C MET A 65 -10.36 0.58 -6.87
N GLN A 66 -10.64 0.99 -5.63
CA GLN A 66 -10.53 0.12 -4.48
C GLN A 66 -11.93 -0.07 -3.88
N THR A 67 -12.33 -1.33 -3.73
CA THR A 67 -13.52 -1.67 -2.93
C THR A 67 -13.08 -2.28 -1.61
N THR A 68 -13.66 -1.84 -0.50
CA THR A 68 -13.42 -2.44 0.82
C THR A 68 -14.72 -2.38 1.63
N LEU A 69 -15.24 -3.55 2.02
CA LEU A 69 -16.58 -3.68 2.59
C LEU A 69 -17.64 -3.04 1.66
N THR A 70 -18.36 -2.04 2.14
CA THR A 70 -19.37 -1.28 1.38
C THR A 70 -18.82 0.01 0.76
N LEU A 71 -17.52 0.30 0.95
CA LEU A 71 -16.88 1.50 0.41
C LEU A 71 -16.35 1.24 -1.00
N HIS A 72 -16.80 2.05 -1.94
CA HIS A 72 -16.31 2.08 -3.32
C HIS A 72 -15.53 3.38 -3.56
N CYS A 73 -14.20 3.24 -3.58
CA CYS A 73 -13.26 4.33 -3.69
C CYS A 73 -12.74 4.37 -5.13
N VAL A 74 -13.34 5.21 -5.97
CA VAL A 74 -13.01 5.34 -7.39
C VAL A 74 -12.24 6.63 -7.64
N GLY A 75 -11.11 6.53 -8.33
CA GLY A 75 -10.20 7.63 -8.63
C GLY A 75 -9.33 8.05 -7.44
N ALA A 76 -8.21 8.70 -7.76
CA ALA A 76 -7.14 9.02 -6.80
C ALA A 76 -7.66 9.69 -5.51
N ALA A 77 -8.47 10.75 -5.63
CA ALA A 77 -8.96 11.49 -4.46
C ALA A 77 -9.77 10.63 -3.48
N ARG A 78 -10.64 9.74 -3.99
CA ARG A 78 -11.45 8.86 -3.13
C ARG A 78 -10.63 7.70 -2.59
N ILE A 79 -9.68 7.18 -3.37
CA ILE A 79 -8.76 6.13 -2.92
C ILE A 79 -7.92 6.65 -1.73
N GLN A 80 -7.37 7.86 -1.84
CA GLN A 80 -6.63 8.50 -0.76
C GLN A 80 -7.51 8.72 0.48
N ALA A 81 -8.71 9.27 0.32
CA ALA A 81 -9.64 9.48 1.43
C ALA A 81 -10.01 8.15 2.13
N CYS A 82 -10.16 7.05 1.38
CA CYS A 82 -10.40 5.74 1.97
C CYS A 82 -9.20 5.22 2.77
N LYS A 83 -7.98 5.40 2.27
CA LYS A 83 -6.77 5.05 3.02
C LYS A 83 -6.74 5.80 4.37
N GLU A 84 -6.88 7.12 4.32
CA GLU A 84 -6.91 7.97 5.52
C GLU A 84 -8.00 7.53 6.49
N TYR A 85 -9.20 7.23 5.99
CA TYR A 85 -10.29 6.70 6.80
C TYR A 85 -9.95 5.37 7.47
N PHE A 86 -9.21 4.46 6.82
CA PHE A 86 -8.87 3.17 7.42
C PHE A 86 -7.74 3.24 8.45
N LEU A 87 -6.84 4.22 8.32
CA LEU A 87 -5.70 4.44 9.21
C LEU A 87 -5.96 5.49 10.30
N ALA A 88 -7.10 6.18 10.28
CA ALA A 88 -7.42 7.20 11.26
C ALA A 88 -7.47 6.67 12.70
N ASP A 89 -7.17 7.55 13.65
CA ASP A 89 -7.23 7.29 15.10
C ASP A 89 -6.33 6.13 15.56
N GLY A 90 -5.13 6.03 14.97
CA GLY A 90 -4.12 5.03 15.33
C GLY A 90 -4.43 3.61 14.85
N ARG A 91 -5.41 3.45 13.95
CA ARG A 91 -5.74 2.15 13.37
C ARG A 91 -4.64 1.69 12.42
N GLN A 92 -4.39 0.38 12.45
CA GLN A 92 -3.52 -0.28 11.51
C GLN A 92 -4.32 -1.15 10.56
N LEU A 93 -3.89 -1.19 9.31
CA LEU A 93 -4.46 -2.03 8.28
C LEU A 93 -3.44 -3.12 7.95
N VAL A 94 -3.91 -4.37 7.91
CA VAL A 94 -3.09 -5.51 7.45
C VAL A 94 -3.83 -6.20 6.32
N HIS A 95 -3.17 -6.29 5.18
CA HIS A 95 -3.66 -6.93 3.97
C HIS A 95 -3.07 -8.33 3.85
N PHE A 96 -3.93 -9.25 3.43
CA PHE A 96 -3.60 -10.63 3.10
C PHE A 96 -3.99 -10.86 1.64
N PRO A 97 -3.09 -10.55 0.69
CA PRO A 97 -3.31 -10.82 -0.72
C PRO A 97 -3.69 -12.28 -0.98
N LYS A 98 -4.72 -12.47 -1.81
CA LYS A 98 -5.22 -13.79 -2.22
C LYS A 98 -5.06 -13.92 -3.73
N THR A 99 -6.16 -13.92 -4.46
CA THR A 99 -6.18 -14.14 -5.91
C THR A 99 -5.81 -12.86 -6.65
N THR A 100 -4.99 -12.98 -7.69
CA THR A 100 -4.75 -11.91 -8.64
C THR A 100 -4.89 -12.45 -10.05
N PHE A 101 -5.54 -11.69 -10.92
CA PHE A 101 -5.68 -12.04 -12.33
C PHE A 101 -5.56 -10.81 -13.23
N VAL A 102 -5.26 -11.05 -14.50
CA VAL A 102 -5.24 -10.02 -15.53
C VAL A 102 -6.69 -9.65 -15.88
N ALA A 103 -7.09 -8.43 -15.56
CA ALA A 103 -8.43 -7.91 -15.87
C ALA A 103 -8.54 -7.49 -17.34
N ASN A 104 -7.49 -6.86 -17.86
CA ASN A 104 -7.35 -6.51 -19.27
C ASN A 104 -5.87 -6.45 -19.64
N ASN A 105 -5.54 -6.88 -20.87
CA ASN A 105 -4.21 -6.78 -21.42
C ASN A 105 -4.29 -6.32 -22.87
N ASN A 106 -3.75 -5.14 -23.16
CA ASN A 106 -3.74 -4.55 -24.49
C ASN A 106 -2.36 -3.97 -24.83
N ALA A 107 -2.22 -3.39 -26.02
CA ALA A 107 -0.94 -2.88 -26.53
C ALA A 107 -0.31 -1.76 -25.68
N THR A 108 -1.08 -1.11 -24.80
CA THR A 108 -0.62 0.04 -24.00
C THR A 108 -0.48 -0.26 -22.51
N ALA A 109 -1.25 -1.22 -21.98
CA ALA A 109 -1.22 -1.56 -20.57
C ALA A 109 -1.76 -2.96 -20.28
N THR A 110 -1.25 -3.54 -19.20
CA THR A 110 -1.88 -4.64 -18.47
C THR A 110 -2.50 -4.07 -17.20
N THR A 111 -3.77 -4.36 -16.98
CA THR A 111 -4.49 -4.03 -15.73
C THR A 111 -4.80 -5.31 -14.99
N TYR A 112 -4.71 -5.23 -13.66
CA TYR A 112 -4.87 -6.38 -12.78
C TYR A 112 -6.03 -6.14 -11.83
N GLU A 113 -6.72 -7.22 -11.48
CA GLU A 113 -7.62 -7.24 -10.34
C GLU A 113 -7.01 -8.12 -9.26
N ALA A 114 -6.89 -7.57 -8.05
CA ALA A 114 -6.32 -8.25 -6.91
C ALA A 114 -7.32 -8.31 -5.77
N HIS A 115 -7.64 -9.53 -5.34
CA HIS A 115 -8.53 -9.81 -4.22
C HIS A 115 -7.70 -9.95 -2.95
N VAL A 116 -8.12 -9.22 -1.91
CA VAL A 116 -7.35 -9.07 -0.68
C VAL A 116 -8.28 -9.15 0.51
N ILE A 117 -7.90 -9.93 1.53
CA ILE A 117 -8.55 -9.86 2.83
C ILE A 117 -7.88 -8.75 3.62
N LYS A 118 -8.67 -7.88 4.26
CA LYS A 118 -8.15 -6.78 5.08
C LYS A 118 -8.56 -6.97 6.54
N ARG A 119 -7.63 -6.75 7.46
CA ARG A 119 -7.89 -6.69 8.90
C ARG A 119 -7.55 -5.30 9.41
N ASN A 120 -8.52 -4.65 10.05
CA ASN A 120 -8.28 -3.40 10.78
C ASN A 120 -8.01 -3.76 12.25
N ILE A 121 -6.88 -3.29 12.79
CA ILE A 121 -6.43 -3.57 14.15
C ILE A 121 -6.32 -2.24 14.88
N ARG A 122 -6.88 -2.17 16.09
CA ARG A 122 -6.63 -1.10 17.06
C ARG A 122 -5.99 -1.75 18.29
N PHE A 123 -4.88 -1.18 18.74
CA PHE A 123 -4.25 -1.51 20.01
C PHE A 123 -4.78 -0.60 21.11
#